data_AF-A0A7S2LY75-F1
#
_entry.id   AF-A0A7S2LY75-F1
#
_cell.length_a   1.000
_cell.length_b   1.000
_cell.length_c   1.000
_cell.angle_alpha   90.00
_cell.angle_beta   90.00
_cell.angle_gamma   90.00
#
_symmetry.space_group_name_H-M   'P 1'
#
loop_
_entity.id
_entity.type
_entity.pdbx_description
1 polymer ?
#
loop_
_entity_poly.entity_id
_entity_poly.type
_entity_poly.pdbx_seq_one_letter_code
_entity_poly.pdbx_strand_id
1 'polypeptide(L)'
;MPRMLAPAFQGSPHAHAPASTPPQFVPSPLATQTTAPMYQCPAPGDGSAAQLIWCCGAHEHAAEDMLFLHFSVQAAMEPVSTTFFDNTSAFTRWLFSQPRGSVTPSSIVIVGWRQAKPVAHAIHAARTGDTSLLRHDLQRPELSHVQPPGSDHPASTAVHAMIVHVPEPSQGSVRAFRWASEDGVRLTGLGIEVTLSIAALEMSVRGHLG
;
A
#
# COMPACT_ATOMS: atom_id res chain seq x y z
N MET A 1 60.64 -20.20 -10.45
CA MET A 1 59.72 -19.32 -9.69
C MET A 1 60.24 -17.89 -9.77
N PRO A 2 59.58 -16.98 -10.50
CA PRO A 2 60.05 -15.60 -10.64
C PRO A 2 59.49 -14.72 -9.52
N ARG A 3 60.38 -13.89 -8.97
CA ARG A 3 60.20 -13.01 -7.83
C ARG A 3 59.59 -11.69 -8.33
N MET A 4 58.32 -11.41 -8.00
CA MET A 4 57.67 -10.14 -8.34
C MET A 4 58.11 -9.03 -7.37
N LEU A 5 58.62 -7.93 -7.92
CA LEU A 5 58.96 -6.69 -7.23
C LEU A 5 57.70 -5.81 -7.11
N ALA A 6 57.47 -5.27 -5.92
CA ALA A 6 56.39 -4.33 -5.63
C ALA A 6 56.75 -2.90 -6.09
N PRO A 7 55.79 -2.09 -6.58
CA PRO A 7 56.04 -0.70 -6.92
C PRO A 7 55.93 0.23 -5.69
N ALA A 8 56.80 1.23 -5.68
CA ALA A 8 56.88 2.28 -4.67
C ALA A 8 55.71 3.27 -4.78
N PHE A 9 55.05 3.55 -3.65
CA PHE A 9 54.05 4.61 -3.52
C PHE A 9 54.75 5.97 -3.34
N GLN A 10 54.57 6.87 -4.30
CA GLN A 10 54.88 8.30 -4.16
C GLN A 10 53.65 9.02 -3.58
N GLY A 11 53.84 9.68 -2.42
CA GLY A 11 52.80 10.48 -1.77
C GLY A 11 52.54 11.80 -2.49
N SER A 12 51.27 12.11 -2.74
CA SER A 12 50.82 13.42 -3.23
C SER A 12 50.62 14.40 -2.07
N PRO A 13 50.97 15.69 -2.25
CA PRO A 13 50.77 16.72 -1.23
C PRO A 13 49.30 17.15 -1.14
N HIS A 14 48.82 17.27 0.10
CA HIS A 14 47.50 17.79 0.47
C HIS A 14 47.35 19.26 0.03
N ALA A 15 46.39 19.52 -0.86
CA ALA A 15 45.90 20.86 -1.14
C ALA A 15 44.90 21.28 -0.05
N HIS A 16 45.13 22.43 0.57
CA HIS A 16 44.20 23.07 1.50
C HIS A 16 42.92 23.51 0.78
N ALA A 17 41.78 22.99 1.22
CA ALA A 17 40.47 23.42 0.75
C ALA A 17 40.11 24.82 1.30
N PRO A 18 39.48 25.70 0.51
CA PRO A 18 39.01 27.00 0.97
C PRO A 18 37.79 26.86 1.90
N ALA A 19 37.74 27.72 2.92
CA ALA A 19 36.69 27.79 3.92
C ALA A 19 35.31 27.96 3.28
N SER A 20 34.41 27.01 3.56
CA SER A 20 33.03 27.01 3.07
C SER A 20 32.19 27.99 3.89
N THR A 21 31.63 29.00 3.23
CA THR A 21 30.65 29.93 3.80
C THR A 21 29.40 29.17 4.26
N PRO A 22 28.89 29.37 5.48
CA PRO A 22 27.67 28.72 5.94
C PRO A 22 26.47 29.21 5.10
N PRO A 23 25.57 28.30 4.67
CA PRO A 23 24.40 28.67 3.89
C PRO A 23 23.48 29.56 4.73
N GLN A 24 23.13 30.74 4.18
CA GLN A 24 22.13 31.61 4.77
C GLN A 24 20.76 30.93 4.67
N PHE A 25 20.12 30.77 5.83
CA PHE A 25 18.79 30.19 5.96
C PHE A 25 17.77 31.21 5.43
N VAL A 26 17.29 30.98 4.21
CA VAL A 26 16.17 31.73 3.65
C VAL A 26 14.89 31.02 4.11
N PRO A 27 14.04 31.64 4.97
CA PRO A 27 12.78 31.03 5.36
C PRO A 27 11.89 30.86 4.12
N SER A 28 11.60 29.60 3.78
CA SER A 28 10.72 29.27 2.67
C SER A 28 9.32 29.86 2.92
N PRO A 29 8.68 30.45 1.90
CA PRO A 29 7.32 30.95 2.03
C PRO A 29 6.38 29.82 2.43
N LEU A 30 5.56 30.14 3.43
CA LEU A 30 4.50 29.33 4.04
C LEU A 30 3.90 28.33 3.04
N ALA A 31 4.24 27.05 3.19
CA ALA A 31 3.61 25.99 2.42
C ALA A 31 2.11 26.01 2.73
N THR A 32 1.31 26.39 1.74
CA THR A 32 -0.15 26.35 1.79
C THR A 32 -0.55 24.94 2.20
N GLN A 33 -1.13 24.78 3.39
CA GLN A 33 -1.65 23.49 3.84
C GLN A 33 -2.78 23.11 2.89
N THR A 34 -2.49 22.21 1.94
CA THR A 34 -3.51 21.55 1.13
C THR A 34 -4.39 20.78 2.09
N THR A 35 -5.56 21.32 2.38
CA THR A 35 -6.63 20.62 3.08
C THR A 35 -6.93 19.36 2.28
N ALA A 36 -6.47 18.21 2.77
CA ALA A 36 -6.71 16.94 2.10
C ALA A 36 -8.22 16.80 1.89
N PRO A 37 -8.68 16.36 0.71
CA PRO A 37 -10.11 16.12 0.50
C PRO A 37 -10.56 15.16 1.61
N MET A 38 -11.54 15.58 2.41
CA MET A 38 -12.19 14.67 3.34
C MET A 38 -12.82 13.57 2.49
N TYR A 39 -12.21 12.39 2.48
CA TYR A 39 -12.79 11.19 1.89
C TYR A 39 -14.07 10.87 2.67
N GLN A 40 -15.20 11.36 2.19
CA GLN A 40 -16.51 11.03 2.74
C GLN A 40 -16.68 9.52 2.57
N CYS A 41 -16.59 8.79 3.67
CA CYS A 41 -16.95 7.39 3.67
C CYS A 41 -18.45 7.31 3.36
N PRO A 42 -18.87 6.59 2.31
CA PRO A 42 -20.29 6.31 2.14
C PRO A 42 -20.76 5.64 3.44
N ALA A 43 -21.81 6.20 4.04
CA ALA A 43 -22.38 5.61 5.25
C ALA A 43 -22.72 4.14 4.94
N PRO A 44 -22.40 3.19 5.84
CA PRO A 44 -22.72 1.79 5.63
C PRO A 44 -24.25 1.65 5.55
N GLY A 45 -24.80 1.65 4.34
CA GLY A 45 -26.20 1.35 4.08
C GLY A 45 -26.43 -0.17 4.17
N ASP A 46 -27.66 -0.56 4.53
CA ASP A 46 -28.14 -1.92 4.83
C ASP A 46 -28.03 -2.98 3.71
N GLY A 47 -27.21 -2.74 2.69
CA GLY A 47 -26.77 -3.71 1.72
C GLY A 47 -25.41 -3.26 1.22
N SER A 48 -24.34 -3.74 1.86
CA SER A 48 -22.98 -3.34 1.50
C SER A 48 -22.67 -3.86 0.10
N ALA A 49 -22.92 -3.02 -0.90
CA ALA A 49 -22.51 -3.28 -2.26
C ALA A 49 -21.00 -3.50 -2.26
N ALA A 50 -20.54 -4.46 -3.05
CA ALA A 50 -19.12 -4.70 -3.21
C ALA A 50 -18.39 -3.41 -3.61
N GLN A 51 -17.15 -3.27 -3.14
CA GLN A 51 -16.32 -2.11 -3.42
C GLN A 51 -14.94 -2.53 -3.92
N LEU A 52 -14.45 -1.89 -4.98
CA LEU A 52 -13.06 -2.00 -5.39
C LEU A 52 -12.27 -0.81 -4.88
N ILE A 53 -11.15 -1.09 -4.22
CA ILE A 53 -10.27 -0.07 -3.67
C ILE A 53 -8.95 -0.15 -4.38
N TRP A 54 -8.56 0.93 -5.05
CA TRP A 54 -7.31 1.05 -5.77
C TRP A 54 -6.33 1.83 -4.90
N CYS A 55 -5.25 1.21 -4.44
CA CYS A 55 -4.18 1.92 -3.73
C CYS A 55 -2.92 1.97 -4.60
N CYS A 56 -2.71 3.12 -5.22
CA CYS A 56 -1.56 3.40 -6.07
C CYS A 56 -0.50 4.17 -5.28
N GLY A 57 0.72 4.22 -5.80
CA GLY A 57 1.74 5.15 -5.31
C GLY A 57 1.87 6.33 -6.27
N ALA A 58 2.03 7.53 -5.73
CA ALA A 58 2.19 8.78 -6.50
C ALA A 58 3.41 8.80 -7.44
N HIS A 59 4.38 7.91 -7.25
CA HIS A 59 5.58 7.81 -8.07
C HIS A 59 5.53 6.52 -8.88
N GLU A 60 5.01 6.57 -10.11
CA GLU A 60 5.43 5.77 -11.27
C GLU A 60 4.40 5.85 -12.42
N HIS A 61 4.83 5.50 -13.63
CA HIS A 61 3.97 5.11 -14.77
C HIS A 61 2.88 4.09 -14.37
N ALA A 62 3.08 3.38 -13.26
CA ALA A 62 2.09 2.55 -12.59
C ALA A 62 0.76 3.27 -12.29
N ALA A 63 0.72 4.59 -12.12
CA ALA A 63 -0.54 5.31 -11.91
C ALA A 63 -1.40 5.32 -13.18
N GLU A 64 -0.80 5.53 -14.36
CA GLU A 64 -1.50 5.48 -15.64
C GLU A 64 -1.92 4.04 -15.97
N ASP A 65 -1.04 3.07 -15.74
CA ASP A 65 -1.36 1.65 -15.90
C ASP A 65 -2.51 1.22 -14.97
N MET A 66 -2.51 1.68 -13.71
CA MET A 66 -3.57 1.36 -12.75
C MET A 66 -4.89 2.06 -13.07
N LEU A 67 -4.86 3.29 -13.61
CA LEU A 67 -6.06 3.95 -14.13
C LEU A 67 -6.61 3.21 -15.35
N PHE A 68 -5.75 2.79 -16.27
CA PHE A 68 -6.14 1.97 -17.42
C PHE A 68 -6.74 0.62 -16.99
N LEU A 69 -6.12 -0.03 -16.00
CA LEU A 69 -6.65 -1.23 -15.36
C LEU A 69 -8.02 -0.97 -14.73
N HIS A 70 -8.17 0.16 -14.01
CA HIS A 70 -9.44 0.54 -13.40
C HIS A 70 -10.54 0.68 -14.43
N PHE A 71 -10.29 1.38 -15.55
CA PHE A 71 -11.26 1.47 -16.64
C PHE A 71 -11.58 0.12 -17.27
N SER A 72 -10.57 -0.74 -17.45
CA SER A 72 -10.76 -2.07 -18.03
C SER A 72 -11.63 -2.97 -17.14
N VAL A 73 -11.30 -3.04 -15.85
CA VAL A 73 -12.06 -3.80 -14.85
C VAL A 73 -13.48 -3.22 -14.71
N GLN A 74 -13.62 -1.90 -14.63
CA GLN A 74 -14.93 -1.26 -14.50
C GLN A 74 -15.82 -1.50 -15.72
N ALA A 75 -15.25 -1.52 -16.93
CA ALA A 75 -16.01 -1.83 -18.15
C ALA A 75 -16.47 -3.30 -18.22
N ALA A 76 -15.73 -4.21 -17.57
CA ALA A 76 -16.00 -5.65 -17.58
C ALA A 76 -16.96 -6.13 -16.46
N MET A 77 -17.40 -5.24 -15.58
CA MET A 77 -18.14 -5.57 -14.36
C MET A 77 -19.45 -4.80 -14.21
N GLU A 78 -20.41 -5.39 -13.49
CA GLU A 78 -21.62 -4.73 -12.98
C GLU A 78 -21.26 -3.49 -12.14
N PRO A 79 -22.19 -2.56 -11.82
CA PRO A 79 -21.86 -1.34 -11.11
C PRO A 79 -21.35 -1.63 -9.69
N VAL A 80 -20.02 -1.69 -9.57
CA VAL A 80 -19.28 -1.86 -8.31
C VAL A 80 -18.72 -0.48 -7.92
N SER A 81 -18.89 -0.11 -6.65
CA SER A 81 -18.34 1.16 -6.16
C SER A 81 -16.81 1.12 -6.21
N THR A 82 -16.18 2.15 -6.77
CA THR A 82 -14.71 2.22 -6.88
C THR A 82 -14.17 3.39 -6.07
N THR A 83 -13.08 3.18 -5.33
CA THR A 83 -12.39 4.25 -4.58
C THR A 83 -10.89 4.19 -4.87
N PHE A 84 -10.28 5.35 -5.03
CA PHE A 84 -8.86 5.47 -5.38
C PHE A 84 -8.08 6.21 -4.29
N PHE A 85 -6.92 5.66 -3.94
CA PHE A 85 -5.94 6.27 -3.05
C PHE A 85 -4.61 6.43 -3.79
N ASP A 86 -4.08 7.65 -3.75
CA ASP A 86 -2.83 8.07 -4.36
C ASP A 86 -1.58 7.59 -3.59
N ASN A 87 -1.76 7.20 -2.34
CA ASN A 87 -0.70 6.65 -1.49
C ASN A 87 -1.26 5.75 -0.37
N THR A 88 -0.38 4.94 0.21
CA THR A 88 -0.77 4.01 1.28
C THR A 88 -1.19 4.70 2.58
N SER A 89 -0.74 5.92 2.85
CA SER A 89 -1.16 6.66 4.04
C SER A 89 -2.64 7.05 3.94
N ALA A 90 -3.08 7.53 2.77
CA ALA A 90 -4.50 7.85 2.52
C ALA A 90 -5.39 6.61 2.68
N PHE A 91 -4.99 5.48 2.10
CA PHE A 91 -5.67 4.19 2.31
C PHE A 91 -5.72 3.81 3.80
N THR A 92 -4.61 3.93 4.53
CA THR A 92 -4.54 3.58 5.95
C THR A 92 -5.51 4.42 6.78
N ARG A 93 -5.58 5.73 6.52
CA ARG A 93 -6.50 6.63 7.20
C ARG A 93 -7.95 6.30 6.89
N TRP A 94 -8.28 6.02 5.63
CA TRP A 94 -9.61 5.56 5.25
C TRP A 94 -9.98 4.25 5.96
N LEU A 95 -9.07 3.28 5.98
CA LEU A 95 -9.30 1.97 6.61
C LEU A 95 -9.53 2.11 8.12
N PHE A 96 -8.78 3.00 8.78
CA PHE A 96 -8.87 3.22 10.22
C PHE A 96 -10.15 3.96 10.64
N SER A 97 -10.73 4.72 9.71
CA SER A 97 -12.04 5.34 9.85
C SER A 97 -13.22 4.37 9.63
N GLN A 98 -12.97 3.16 9.11
CA GLN A 98 -14.03 2.16 8.97
C GLN A 98 -14.40 1.54 10.32
N PRO A 99 -15.67 1.12 10.49
CA PRO A 99 -16.07 0.29 11.63
C PRO A 99 -15.22 -0.99 11.72
N ARG A 100 -15.04 -1.50 12.94
CA ARG A 100 -14.27 -2.72 13.24
C ARG A 100 -15.10 -3.67 14.09
N GLY A 101 -14.89 -4.98 13.94
CA GLY A 101 -15.58 -6.01 14.74
C GLY A 101 -16.62 -6.74 13.90
N SER A 102 -17.91 -6.56 14.18
CA SER A 102 -19.01 -7.23 13.45
C SER A 102 -19.31 -6.58 12.10
N VAL A 103 -18.29 -6.46 11.25
CA VAL A 103 -18.40 -5.94 9.89
C VAL A 103 -18.33 -7.09 8.90
N THR A 104 -19.25 -7.12 7.94
CA THR A 104 -19.16 -8.02 6.79
C THR A 104 -18.17 -7.41 5.79
N PRO A 105 -17.02 -8.05 5.51
CA PRO A 105 -16.06 -7.53 4.55
C PRO A 105 -16.68 -7.56 3.14
N SER A 106 -16.62 -6.44 2.42
CA SER A 106 -17.19 -6.28 1.08
C SER A 106 -16.24 -5.60 0.09
N SER A 107 -15.07 -5.16 0.55
CA SER A 107 -14.10 -4.45 -0.29
C SER A 107 -12.97 -5.37 -0.77
N ILE A 108 -12.61 -5.29 -2.04
CA ILE A 108 -11.38 -5.87 -2.59
C ILE A 108 -10.38 -4.74 -2.78
N VAL A 109 -9.19 -4.87 -2.21
CA VAL A 109 -8.11 -3.90 -2.42
C VAL A 109 -7.16 -4.37 -3.51
N ILE A 110 -6.94 -3.55 -4.52
CA ILE A 110 -6.05 -3.77 -5.65
C ILE A 110 -4.85 -2.83 -5.50
N VAL A 111 -3.65 -3.39 -5.53
CA VAL A 111 -2.42 -2.64 -5.28
C VAL A 111 -1.30 -3.04 -6.22
N GLY A 112 -0.35 -2.14 -6.44
CA GLY A 112 0.94 -2.49 -7.03
C GLY A 112 1.86 -3.21 -6.05
N TRP A 113 2.86 -3.92 -6.57
CA TRP A 113 3.85 -4.67 -5.77
C TRP A 113 4.51 -3.83 -4.66
N ARG A 114 4.86 -2.57 -4.95
CA ARG A 114 5.53 -1.67 -3.99
C ARG A 114 4.62 -1.25 -2.83
N GLN A 115 3.31 -1.24 -3.06
CA GLN A 115 2.28 -0.87 -2.07
C GLN A 115 1.78 -2.09 -1.29
N ALA A 116 2.03 -3.31 -1.75
CA ALA A 116 1.50 -4.52 -1.14
C ALA A 116 1.87 -4.67 0.33
N LYS A 117 3.15 -4.56 0.67
CA LYS A 117 3.60 -4.68 2.06
C LYS A 117 2.98 -3.63 3.01
N PRO A 118 3.07 -2.31 2.74
CA PRO A 118 2.50 -1.32 3.65
C PRO A 118 0.96 -1.39 3.73
N VAL A 119 0.26 -1.78 2.66
CA VAL A 119 -1.20 -2.01 2.69
C VAL A 119 -1.54 -3.23 3.57
N ALA A 120 -0.80 -4.33 3.44
CA ALA A 120 -0.97 -5.50 4.30
C ALA A 120 -0.73 -5.17 5.79
N HIS A 121 0.28 -4.33 6.10
CA HIS A 121 0.51 -3.87 7.47
C HIS A 121 -0.65 -3.05 8.01
N ALA A 122 -1.24 -2.16 7.19
CA ALA A 122 -2.42 -1.38 7.56
C ALA A 122 -3.62 -2.28 7.86
N ILE A 123 -3.84 -3.30 7.04
CA ILE A 123 -4.92 -4.26 7.27
C ILE A 123 -4.67 -5.09 8.53
N HIS A 124 -3.45 -5.58 8.75
CA HIS A 124 -3.08 -6.26 9.98
C HIS A 124 -3.40 -5.40 11.21
N ALA A 125 -2.95 -4.15 11.22
CA ALA A 125 -3.21 -3.22 12.31
C ALA A 125 -4.71 -2.98 12.53
N ALA A 126 -5.48 -2.84 11.44
CA ALA A 126 -6.93 -2.71 11.53
C ALA A 126 -7.61 -3.97 12.11
N ARG A 127 -7.07 -5.17 11.88
CA ARG A 127 -7.62 -6.42 12.44
C ARG A 127 -7.21 -6.66 13.90
N THR A 128 -5.95 -6.39 14.24
CA THR A 128 -5.37 -6.77 15.55
C THR A 128 -5.29 -5.63 16.54
N GLY A 129 -5.29 -4.38 16.08
CA GLY A 129 -4.95 -3.21 16.91
C GLY A 129 -3.44 -2.94 16.99
N ASP A 130 -2.58 -3.83 16.51
CA ASP A 130 -1.14 -3.65 16.56
C ASP A 130 -0.65 -2.72 15.43
N THR A 131 -0.18 -1.53 15.81
CA THR A 131 0.32 -0.52 14.88
C THR A 131 1.86 -0.49 14.76
N SER A 132 2.57 -1.43 15.40
CA SER A 132 4.04 -1.47 15.46
C SER A 132 4.72 -1.58 14.08
N LEU A 133 4.04 -2.21 13.12
CA LEU A 133 4.54 -2.41 11.76
C LEU A 133 4.27 -1.22 10.82
N LEU A 134 3.50 -0.22 11.27
CA LEU A 134 3.16 0.93 10.46
C LEU A 134 4.27 1.97 10.49
N ARG A 135 4.45 2.67 9.37
CA ARG A 135 5.24 3.89 9.36
C ARG A 135 4.62 4.91 10.32
N HIS A 136 5.47 5.75 10.90
CA HIS A 136 4.99 6.87 11.69
C HIS A 136 4.20 7.84 10.78
N ASP A 137 2.95 8.09 11.11
CA ASP A 137 2.07 9.05 10.43
C ASP A 137 1.35 9.88 11.50
N LEU A 138 1.68 11.17 11.60
CA LEU A 138 1.12 12.09 12.59
C LEU A 138 -0.37 12.39 12.35
N GLN A 139 -0.87 12.14 11.15
CA GLN A 139 -2.26 12.39 10.76
C GLN A 139 -3.09 11.10 10.75
N ARG A 140 -2.54 9.97 11.22
CA ARG A 140 -3.26 8.71 11.28
C ARG A 140 -4.32 8.78 12.39
N PRO A 141 -5.62 8.59 12.07
CA PRO A 141 -6.65 8.46 13.09
C PRO A 141 -6.31 7.35 14.08
N GLU A 142 -6.79 7.48 15.31
CA GLU A 142 -6.80 6.33 16.21
C GLU A 142 -7.73 5.25 15.66
N LEU A 143 -7.36 3.99 15.82
CA LEU A 143 -8.21 2.88 15.43
C LEU A 143 -9.50 2.93 16.25
N SER A 144 -10.64 2.83 15.57
CA SER A 144 -11.93 2.72 16.26
C SER A 144 -11.90 1.56 17.26
N HIS A 145 -12.46 1.77 18.44
CA HIS A 145 -12.52 0.74 19.47
C HIS A 145 -13.30 -0.45 18.91
N VAL A 146 -12.76 -1.67 19.06
CA VAL A 146 -13.50 -2.87 18.67
C VAL A 146 -14.70 -2.95 19.60
N GLN A 147 -15.91 -2.82 19.04
CA GLN A 147 -17.15 -2.96 19.80
C GLN A 147 -17.15 -4.38 20.35
N PRO A 148 -17.12 -4.60 21.68
CA PRO A 148 -16.62 -5.85 22.24
C PRO A 148 -17.54 -7.03 21.88
N PRO A 149 -17.02 -8.11 21.27
CA PRO A 149 -17.67 -9.40 21.36
C PRO A 149 -16.71 -10.37 22.09
N GLY A 150 -17.24 -11.20 22.99
CA GLY A 150 -16.46 -12.21 23.72
C GLY A 150 -15.92 -13.36 22.86
N SER A 151 -15.31 -13.06 21.72
CA SER A 151 -14.76 -14.01 20.76
C SER A 151 -13.27 -13.74 20.54
N ASP A 152 -12.43 -14.75 20.74
CA ASP A 152 -10.97 -14.74 20.55
C ASP A 152 -10.51 -14.54 19.08
N HIS A 153 -11.38 -14.04 18.20
CA HIS A 153 -11.10 -13.86 16.79
C HIS A 153 -10.66 -12.42 16.48
N PRO A 154 -9.72 -12.23 15.54
CA PRO A 154 -9.30 -10.89 15.11
C PRO A 154 -10.51 -10.13 14.55
N ALA A 155 -10.57 -8.82 14.82
CA ALA A 155 -11.68 -7.98 14.38
C ALA A 155 -11.82 -8.04 12.85
N SER A 156 -13.05 -8.16 12.36
CA SER A 156 -13.35 -8.02 10.94
C SER A 156 -13.15 -6.57 10.51
N THR A 157 -12.75 -6.37 9.25
CA THR A 157 -12.54 -5.06 8.62
C THR A 157 -13.32 -5.00 7.31
N ALA A 158 -13.39 -3.81 6.69
CA ALA A 158 -14.06 -3.65 5.40
C ALA A 158 -13.41 -4.47 4.25
N VAL A 159 -12.14 -4.85 4.39
CA VAL A 159 -11.36 -5.50 3.33
C VAL A 159 -11.52 -7.02 3.37
N HIS A 160 -12.14 -7.59 2.33
CA HIS A 160 -12.36 -9.01 2.13
C HIS A 160 -11.12 -9.72 1.54
N ALA A 161 -10.53 -9.13 0.50
CA ALA A 161 -9.42 -9.71 -0.23
C ALA A 161 -8.46 -8.64 -0.73
N MET A 162 -7.24 -9.07 -1.03
CA MET A 162 -6.20 -8.23 -1.57
C MET A 162 -5.63 -8.84 -2.85
N ILE A 163 -5.60 -8.05 -3.92
CA ILE A 163 -4.99 -8.44 -5.19
C ILE A 163 -3.78 -7.56 -5.45
N VAL A 164 -2.62 -8.20 -5.62
CA VAL A 164 -1.36 -7.55 -5.98
C VAL A 164 -1.16 -7.69 -7.48
N HIS A 165 -1.28 -6.58 -8.19
CA HIS A 165 -1.00 -6.55 -9.61
C HIS A 165 0.49 -6.29 -9.88
N VAL A 166 1.09 -7.12 -10.73
CA VAL A 166 2.49 -7.03 -11.16
C VAL A 166 2.50 -7.08 -12.69
N PRO A 167 2.41 -5.93 -13.38
CA PRO A 167 2.11 -5.87 -14.82
C PRO A 167 3.18 -6.51 -15.73
N GLU A 168 4.39 -6.71 -15.22
CA GLU A 168 5.49 -7.28 -15.99
C GLU A 168 6.11 -8.51 -15.27
N PRO A 169 6.33 -9.63 -15.99
CA PRO A 169 7.02 -10.80 -15.46
C PRO A 169 8.52 -10.49 -15.26
N SER A 170 8.81 -9.74 -14.20
CA SER A 170 10.14 -9.41 -13.74
C SER A 170 10.50 -10.25 -12.51
N GLN A 171 11.72 -10.08 -11.98
CA GLN A 171 12.05 -10.61 -10.64
C GLN A 171 11.07 -10.15 -9.55
N GLY A 172 10.30 -9.08 -9.79
CA GLY A 172 9.23 -8.62 -8.93
C GLY A 172 8.11 -9.65 -8.76
N SER A 173 7.74 -10.41 -9.80
CA SER A 173 6.63 -11.37 -9.73
C SER A 173 6.96 -12.55 -8.81
N VAL A 174 8.15 -13.14 -8.95
CA VAL A 174 8.61 -14.24 -8.08
C VAL A 174 8.64 -13.82 -6.62
N ARG A 175 9.13 -12.60 -6.35
CA ARG A 175 9.14 -12.04 -4.99
C ARG A 175 7.73 -11.79 -4.47
N ALA A 176 6.82 -11.33 -5.34
CA ALA A 176 5.42 -11.11 -4.98
C ALA A 176 4.70 -12.40 -4.62
N PHE A 177 4.83 -13.45 -5.44
CA PHE A 177 4.25 -14.77 -5.14
C PHE A 177 4.79 -15.35 -3.84
N ARG A 178 6.12 -15.30 -3.65
CA ARG A 178 6.75 -15.79 -2.43
C ARG A 178 6.25 -15.03 -1.20
N TRP A 179 6.23 -13.70 -1.27
CA TRP A 179 5.73 -12.88 -0.17
C TRP A 179 4.26 -13.15 0.13
N ALA A 180 3.40 -13.24 -0.89
CA ALA A 180 1.97 -13.48 -0.70
C ALA A 180 1.72 -14.84 -0.02
N SER A 181 2.41 -15.89 -0.46
CA SER A 181 2.26 -17.26 0.07
C SER A 181 2.87 -17.48 1.47
N GLU A 182 3.98 -16.80 1.80
CA GLU A 182 4.69 -17.00 3.07
C GLU A 182 4.28 -15.98 4.15
N ASP A 183 4.34 -14.70 3.82
CA ASP A 183 4.26 -13.62 4.81
C ASP A 183 2.91 -12.91 4.78
N GLY A 184 2.41 -12.61 3.58
CA GLY A 184 1.23 -11.80 3.37
C GLY A 184 -0.02 -12.41 4.00
N VAL A 185 -0.36 -13.64 3.61
CA VAL A 185 -1.54 -14.36 4.14
C VAL A 185 -1.42 -14.58 5.65
N ARG A 186 -0.22 -14.94 6.15
CA ARG A 186 0.01 -15.13 7.58
C ARG A 186 -0.16 -13.84 8.38
N LEU A 187 0.27 -12.71 7.83
CA LEU A 187 0.19 -11.42 8.48
C LEU A 187 -1.24 -10.89 8.52
N THR A 188 -1.95 -10.93 7.38
CA THR A 188 -3.27 -10.31 7.28
C THR A 188 -4.40 -11.25 7.68
N GLY A 189 -4.22 -12.57 7.56
CA GLY A 189 -5.29 -13.55 7.63
C GLY A 189 -6.34 -13.42 6.51
N LEU A 190 -5.98 -12.77 5.39
CA LEU A 190 -6.84 -12.54 4.23
C LEU A 190 -6.34 -13.32 3.01
N GLY A 191 -7.22 -13.55 2.04
CA GLY A 191 -6.82 -14.00 0.71
C GLY A 191 -5.97 -12.93 0.04
N ILE A 192 -4.75 -13.29 -0.34
CA ILE A 192 -3.85 -12.44 -1.13
C ILE A 192 -3.54 -13.16 -2.44
N GLU A 193 -3.95 -12.55 -3.55
CA GLU A 193 -3.69 -13.06 -4.89
C GLU A 193 -2.68 -12.18 -5.61
N VAL A 194 -1.87 -12.77 -6.49
CA VAL A 194 -0.91 -12.04 -7.33
C VAL A 194 -1.31 -12.23 -8.79
N THR A 195 -1.54 -11.13 -9.50
CA THR A 195 -1.97 -11.15 -10.90
C THR A 195 -0.91 -10.50 -11.77
N LEU A 196 -0.63 -11.12 -12.92
CA LEU A 196 0.41 -10.67 -13.86
C LEU A 196 -0.15 -10.02 -15.12
N SER A 197 -1.47 -10.01 -15.28
CA SER A 197 -2.15 -9.47 -16.45
C SER A 197 -3.52 -8.92 -16.06
N ILE A 198 -4.07 -8.07 -16.92
CA ILE A 198 -5.41 -7.49 -16.75
C ILE A 198 -6.46 -8.59 -16.76
N ALA A 199 -6.39 -9.54 -17.69
CA ALA A 199 -7.32 -10.66 -17.75
C ALA A 199 -7.29 -11.52 -16.46
N ALA A 200 -6.10 -11.76 -15.89
CA ALA A 200 -5.98 -12.46 -14.61
C ALA A 200 -6.57 -11.65 -13.45
N LEU A 201 -6.39 -10.34 -13.46
CA LEU A 201 -7.02 -9.44 -12.50
C LEU A 201 -8.55 -9.48 -12.60
N GLU A 202 -9.11 -9.33 -13.80
CA GLU A 202 -10.56 -9.38 -14.02
C GLU A 202 -11.17 -10.70 -13.53
N MET A 203 -10.52 -11.83 -13.82
CA MET A 203 -10.95 -13.16 -13.33
C MET A 203 -10.91 -13.24 -11.81
N SER A 204 -9.85 -12.74 -11.18
CA SER A 204 -9.68 -12.71 -9.72
C SER A 204 -10.75 -11.85 -9.06
N VAL A 205 -10.97 -10.62 -9.56
CA VAL A 205 -11.99 -9.71 -9.02
C VAL A 205 -13.37 -10.33 -9.16
N ARG A 206 -13.71 -10.92 -10.32
CA ARG A 206 -15.00 -11.61 -10.51
C ARG A 206 -15.17 -12.79 -9.55
N GLY A 207 -14.11 -13.57 -9.30
CA GLY A 207 -14.13 -14.69 -8.37
C GLY A 207 -14.40 -14.28 -6.91
N HIS A 208 -14.06 -13.05 -6.53
CA HIS A 208 -14.35 -12.50 -5.21
C HIS A 208 -15.69 -11.77 -5.10
N LEU A 209 -16.34 -11.42 -6.22
CA LEU A 209 -17.62 -10.72 -6.24
C LEU A 209 -18.85 -11.61 -6.50
N GLY A 210 -18.65 -12.83 -7.01
CA GLY A 210 -19.71 -13.81 -7.29
C GLY A 210 -19.94 -14.77 -6.14
#